data_AF-W1J5X0-F1
#
_entry.id   AF-W1J5X0-F1
#
_cell.length_a   1.000
_cell.length_b   1.000
_cell.length_c   1.000
_cell.angle_alpha   90.00
_cell.angle_beta   90.00
_cell.angle_gamma   90.00
#
_symmetry.space_group_name_H-M   'P 1'
#
loop_
_entity.id
_entity.type
_entity.pdbx_description
1 polymer ?
#
loop_
_entity_poly.entity_id
_entity_poly.type
_entity_poly.pdbx_seq_one_letter_code
_entity_poly.pdbx_strand_id
1 'polypeptide(L)'
;MPLNTDNIKRINNLYRQSGLSLMTWDKVPEAARDVIARLLTRQYTDWFGMVGWSDTLDIGACWDRLEVYPQAAQPCDMLMIMSTNLATEINGNSTLLKEVPTTAQFYEELYGLEWPFGHHVRWERRNVSSLTVRFDSPWAPPSAELIGELSAVFDCEIRHWYSDASGSLKGYDCYDQGEHVDSGHGQSGRENRPALYLVTNEQAETALALPAIAVGQ
;
A
#
# COMPACT_ATOMS: atom_id res chain seq x y z
N MET A 1 -5.67 -1.50 -17.61
CA MET A 1 -4.30 -0.98 -17.80
C MET A 1 -3.74 -0.69 -16.42
N PRO A 2 -2.62 -1.31 -16.01
CA PRO A 2 -2.05 -1.08 -14.69
C PRO A 2 -1.52 0.35 -14.55
N LEU A 3 -1.71 0.96 -13.38
CA LEU A 3 -1.22 2.30 -13.01
C LEU A 3 0.22 2.25 -12.51
N ASN A 4 1.12 1.68 -13.32
CA ASN A 4 2.55 1.73 -13.06
C ASN A 4 3.16 3.07 -13.49
N THR A 5 4.42 3.30 -13.12
CA THR A 5 5.16 4.56 -13.38
C THR A 5 5.09 5.00 -14.84
N ASP A 6 5.23 4.09 -15.80
CA ASP A 6 5.25 4.42 -17.22
C ASP A 6 3.87 4.80 -17.75
N ASN A 7 2.84 4.06 -17.35
CA ASN A 7 1.46 4.37 -17.73
C ASN A 7 0.98 5.66 -17.06
N ILE A 8 1.36 5.94 -15.81
CA ILE A 8 1.06 7.22 -15.14
C ILE A 8 1.68 8.39 -15.91
N LYS A 9 2.96 8.29 -16.29
CA LYS A 9 3.62 9.33 -17.12
C LYS A 9 2.90 9.53 -18.45
N ARG A 10 2.48 8.44 -19.09
CA ARG A 10 1.73 8.48 -20.35
C ARG A 10 0.37 9.16 -20.19
N ILE A 11 -0.39 8.82 -19.14
CA ILE A 11 -1.69 9.46 -18.83
C ILE A 11 -1.49 10.96 -18.63
N ASN A 12 -0.49 11.37 -17.83
CA ASN A 12 -0.23 12.78 -17.57
C ASN A 12 0.13 13.55 -18.86
N ASN A 13 0.94 12.96 -19.74
CA ASN A 13 1.26 13.56 -21.03
C ASN A 13 0.02 13.74 -21.92
N LEU A 14 -0.84 12.73 -22.00
CA LEU A 14 -2.10 12.80 -22.74
C LEU A 14 -3.05 13.84 -22.14
N TYR A 15 -3.14 13.89 -20.80
CA TYR A 15 -3.94 14.87 -20.09
C TYR A 15 -3.49 16.30 -20.39
N ARG A 16 -2.17 16.58 -20.36
CA ARG A 16 -1.64 17.89 -20.75
C ARG A 16 -1.91 18.24 -22.22
N GLN A 17 -1.74 17.28 -23.13
CA GLN A 17 -1.99 17.47 -24.56
C GLN A 17 -3.47 17.73 -24.87
N SER A 18 -4.38 17.20 -24.05
CA SER A 18 -5.82 17.41 -24.21
C SER A 18 -6.26 18.84 -23.88
N GLY A 19 -5.45 19.61 -23.16
CA GLY A 19 -5.79 20.96 -22.71
C GLY A 19 -6.86 21.02 -21.62
N LEU A 20 -7.30 19.87 -21.08
CA LEU A 20 -8.36 19.80 -20.05
C LEU A 20 -7.97 20.53 -18.76
N SER A 21 -6.70 20.57 -18.40
CA SER A 21 -6.19 21.31 -17.23
C SER A 21 -6.31 22.84 -17.34
N LEU A 22 -6.65 23.36 -18.53
CA LEU A 22 -6.85 24.80 -18.74
C LEU A 22 -8.35 25.17 -18.75
N MET A 23 -9.22 24.17 -18.63
CA MET A 23 -10.65 24.32 -18.79
C MET A 23 -11.35 24.49 -17.44
N THR A 24 -11.85 25.70 -17.20
CA THR A 24 -12.73 25.98 -16.07
C THR A 24 -14.15 25.51 -16.37
N TRP A 25 -14.91 25.15 -15.33
CA TRP A 25 -16.27 24.63 -15.49
C TRP A 25 -17.17 25.51 -16.35
N ASP A 26 -17.12 26.83 -16.17
CA ASP A 26 -17.93 27.80 -16.94
C ASP A 26 -17.64 27.82 -18.44
N LYS A 27 -16.44 27.40 -18.85
CA LYS A 27 -16.03 27.35 -20.26
C LYS A 27 -16.44 26.05 -20.94
N VAL A 28 -16.92 25.06 -20.19
CA VAL A 28 -17.39 23.80 -20.74
C VAL A 28 -18.71 24.05 -21.50
N PRO A 29 -18.86 23.54 -22.74
CA PRO A 29 -20.11 23.65 -23.48
C PRO A 29 -21.31 23.13 -22.67
N GLU A 30 -22.45 23.82 -22.74
CA GLU A 30 -23.64 23.51 -21.93
C GLU A 30 -24.12 22.05 -22.10
N ALA A 31 -24.16 21.56 -23.33
CA ALA A 31 -24.52 20.17 -23.62
C ALA A 31 -23.56 19.16 -22.95
N ALA A 32 -22.28 19.51 -22.79
CA ALA A 32 -21.30 18.67 -22.09
C ALA A 32 -21.43 18.80 -20.57
N ARG A 33 -21.73 20.00 -20.05
CA ARG A 33 -21.98 20.22 -18.62
C ARG A 33 -23.08 19.32 -18.08
N ASP A 34 -24.18 19.16 -18.82
CA ASP A 34 -25.28 18.27 -18.42
C ASP A 34 -24.86 16.80 -18.30
N VAL A 35 -24.03 16.32 -19.23
CA VAL A 35 -23.52 14.94 -19.21
C VAL A 35 -22.56 14.75 -18.05
N ILE A 36 -21.62 15.68 -17.88
CA ILE A 36 -20.61 15.64 -16.81
C ILE A 36 -21.28 15.73 -15.44
N ALA A 37 -22.26 16.63 -15.27
CA ALA A 37 -23.01 16.77 -14.02
C ALA A 37 -23.70 15.45 -13.62
N ARG A 38 -24.38 14.79 -14.57
CA ARG A 38 -25.00 13.48 -14.30
C ARG A 38 -24.00 12.41 -13.89
N LEU A 39 -22.82 12.39 -14.51
CA LEU A 39 -21.75 11.45 -14.17
C LEU A 39 -21.18 11.75 -12.78
N LEU A 40 -20.84 13.00 -12.49
CA LEU A 40 -20.30 13.42 -11.20
C LEU A 40 -21.27 13.13 -10.06
N THR A 41 -22.56 13.44 -10.24
CA THR A 41 -23.59 13.11 -9.23
C THR A 41 -23.68 11.62 -8.99
N ARG A 42 -23.66 10.80 -10.06
CA ARG A 42 -23.76 9.34 -9.94
C ARG A 42 -22.51 8.72 -9.30
N GLN A 43 -21.32 9.25 -9.57
CA GLN A 43 -20.03 8.72 -9.11
C GLN A 43 -19.51 9.42 -7.85
N TYR A 44 -20.30 10.32 -7.26
CA TYR A 44 -19.82 11.23 -6.23
C TYR A 44 -19.18 10.49 -5.04
N THR A 45 -19.81 9.41 -4.58
CA THR A 45 -19.31 8.62 -3.44
C THR A 45 -17.96 8.01 -3.72
N ASP A 46 -17.77 7.45 -4.92
CA ASP A 46 -16.59 6.70 -5.30
C ASP A 46 -15.41 7.62 -5.65
N TRP A 47 -15.64 8.66 -6.45
CA TRP A 47 -14.57 9.56 -6.90
C TRP A 47 -14.11 10.56 -5.83
N PHE A 48 -14.96 10.85 -4.84
CA PHE A 48 -14.64 11.81 -3.78
C PHE A 48 -14.53 11.17 -2.38
N GLY A 49 -14.66 9.84 -2.27
CA GLY A 49 -14.50 9.12 -1.00
C GLY A 49 -15.54 9.49 0.07
N MET A 50 -16.76 9.82 -0.35
CA MET A 50 -17.82 10.30 0.53
C MET A 50 -18.77 9.17 0.96
N VAL A 51 -19.11 9.13 2.25
CA VAL A 51 -20.08 8.17 2.82
C VAL A 51 -21.50 8.74 2.66
N GLY A 52 -22.01 8.70 1.43
CA GLY A 52 -23.39 9.08 1.11
C GLY A 52 -23.54 10.27 0.18
N TRP A 53 -24.78 10.49 -0.27
CA TRP A 53 -25.13 11.57 -1.19
C TRP A 53 -25.32 12.89 -0.44
N SER A 54 -24.92 13.99 -1.10
CA SER A 54 -25.25 15.35 -0.67
C SER A 54 -26.41 15.86 -1.51
N ASP A 55 -27.48 16.34 -0.89
CA ASP A 55 -28.63 16.95 -1.57
C ASP A 55 -28.27 18.28 -2.28
N THR A 56 -27.10 18.86 -1.95
CA THR A 56 -26.61 20.13 -2.50
C THR A 56 -25.22 19.95 -3.07
N LEU A 57 -25.13 19.20 -4.17
CA LEU A 57 -23.85 18.98 -4.85
C LEU A 57 -23.52 20.17 -5.77
N ASP A 58 -22.48 20.91 -5.43
CA ASP A 58 -21.90 21.91 -6.33
C ASP A 58 -21.00 21.21 -7.36
N ILE A 59 -21.53 21.05 -8.57
CA ILE A 59 -20.83 20.38 -9.68
C ILE A 59 -19.59 21.15 -10.12
N GLY A 60 -19.60 22.49 -10.06
CA GLY A 60 -18.45 23.31 -10.41
C GLY A 60 -17.31 23.07 -9.42
N ALA A 61 -17.62 23.09 -8.12
CA ALA A 61 -16.64 22.77 -7.09
C ALA A 61 -16.12 21.31 -7.19
N CYS A 62 -16.95 20.36 -7.62
CA CYS A 62 -16.52 18.99 -7.88
C CYS A 62 -15.55 18.90 -9.05
N TRP A 63 -15.83 19.63 -10.15
CA TRP A 63 -14.93 19.72 -11.30
C TRP A 63 -13.55 20.25 -10.88
N ASP A 64 -13.51 21.36 -10.15
CA ASP A 64 -12.26 21.97 -9.71
C ASP A 64 -11.49 21.06 -8.74
N ARG A 65 -12.20 20.32 -7.88
CA ARG A 65 -11.57 19.38 -6.94
C ARG A 65 -10.88 18.20 -7.62
N LEU A 66 -11.33 17.77 -8.80
CA LEU A 66 -10.68 16.69 -9.55
C LEU A 66 -9.27 17.06 -10.05
N GLU A 67 -8.97 18.36 -10.18
CA GLU A 67 -7.63 18.84 -10.56
C GLU A 67 -6.66 18.92 -9.37
N VAL A 68 -7.19 18.89 -8.13
CA VAL A 68 -6.37 19.02 -6.93
C VAL A 68 -5.66 17.71 -6.62
N TYR A 69 -4.34 17.71 -6.81
CA TYR A 69 -3.50 16.58 -6.39
C TYR A 69 -3.37 16.53 -4.86
N PRO A 70 -3.54 15.34 -4.24
CA PRO A 70 -3.26 15.16 -2.82
C PRO A 70 -1.77 15.42 -2.53
N GLN A 71 -1.49 16.06 -1.40
CA GLN A 71 -0.11 16.40 -1.01
C GLN A 71 0.68 15.21 -0.47
N ALA A 72 -0.02 14.20 0.04
CA ALA A 72 0.57 13.00 0.61
C ALA A 72 -0.38 11.80 0.41
N ALA A 73 0.21 10.61 0.29
CA ALA A 73 -0.50 9.34 0.32
C ALA A 73 -0.99 9.01 1.74
N GLN A 74 -1.92 8.06 1.84
CA GLN A 74 -2.31 7.52 3.15
C GLN A 74 -1.15 6.73 3.78
N PRO A 75 -1.07 6.63 5.11
CA PRO A 75 -0.11 5.75 5.76
C PRO A 75 -0.25 4.30 5.29
N CYS A 76 0.87 3.68 4.95
CA CYS A 76 0.89 2.30 4.43
C CYS A 76 -0.04 2.09 3.22
N ASP A 77 -0.10 3.08 2.32
CA ASP A 77 -0.83 2.98 1.05
C ASP A 77 -0.22 1.87 0.16
N MET A 78 -0.95 0.76 0.02
CA MET A 78 -0.45 -0.44 -0.65
C MET A 78 -0.51 -0.32 -2.18
N LEU A 79 -1.26 0.65 -2.72
CA LEU A 79 -1.28 0.96 -4.17
C LEU A 79 0.07 1.49 -4.65
N MET A 80 0.90 1.98 -3.73
CA MET A 80 2.27 2.41 -4.01
C MET A 80 3.25 1.24 -4.14
N ILE A 81 2.86 0.04 -3.69
CA ILE A 81 3.68 -1.17 -3.72
C ILE A 81 3.32 -2.00 -4.95
N MET A 82 2.04 -2.36 -5.07
CA MET A 82 1.50 -3.04 -6.24
C MET A 82 0.51 -2.13 -6.96
N SER A 83 0.69 -1.95 -8.27
CA SER A 83 -0.11 -0.98 -9.02
C SER A 83 -1.54 -1.45 -9.22
N THR A 84 -2.51 -0.59 -8.90
CA THR A 84 -3.92 -0.78 -9.27
C THR A 84 -4.17 -0.63 -10.79
N ASN A 85 -5.42 -0.68 -11.23
CA ASN A 85 -5.82 -0.61 -12.64
C ASN A 85 -6.73 0.60 -12.93
N LEU A 86 -6.40 1.36 -13.99
CA LEU A 86 -7.13 2.58 -14.36
C LEU A 86 -8.65 2.36 -14.52
N ALA A 87 -9.06 1.29 -15.19
CA ALA A 87 -10.48 1.06 -15.46
C ALA A 87 -11.24 0.77 -14.17
N THR A 88 -10.64 0.00 -13.27
CA THR A 88 -11.19 -0.31 -11.95
C THR A 88 -11.32 0.96 -11.10
N GLU A 89 -10.27 1.78 -11.03
CA GLU A 89 -10.29 3.05 -10.26
C GLU A 89 -11.38 4.02 -10.77
N ILE A 90 -11.57 4.12 -12.09
CA ILE A 90 -12.66 4.93 -12.66
C ILE A 90 -14.04 4.35 -12.33
N ASN A 91 -14.15 3.02 -12.29
CA ASN A 91 -15.41 2.32 -12.01
C ASN A 91 -15.86 2.46 -10.54
N GLY A 92 -14.89 2.55 -9.62
CA GLY A 92 -15.14 2.50 -8.19
C GLY A 92 -15.91 1.25 -7.79
N ASN A 93 -16.83 1.39 -6.84
CA ASN A 93 -17.80 0.38 -6.46
C ASN A 93 -19.18 0.55 -7.14
N SER A 94 -19.31 1.51 -8.07
CA SER A 94 -20.60 1.97 -8.60
C SER A 94 -21.09 1.23 -9.86
N THR A 95 -20.30 0.30 -10.41
CA THR A 95 -20.56 -0.45 -11.67
C THR A 95 -20.86 0.46 -12.88
N LEU A 96 -20.22 1.63 -12.96
CA LEU A 96 -20.33 2.55 -14.10
C LEU A 96 -19.94 1.88 -15.42
N LEU A 97 -18.83 1.17 -15.41
CA LEU A 97 -18.28 0.42 -16.54
C LEU A 97 -18.71 -1.03 -16.41
N LYS A 98 -19.58 -1.49 -17.32
CA LYS A 98 -20.02 -2.88 -17.35
C LYS A 98 -18.83 -3.80 -17.59
N GLU A 99 -18.84 -4.97 -16.96
CA GLU A 99 -17.81 -6.01 -17.08
C GLU A 99 -16.43 -5.64 -16.51
N VAL A 100 -16.27 -4.43 -15.97
CA VAL A 100 -15.09 -4.04 -15.20
C VAL A 100 -15.36 -4.39 -13.73
N PRO A 101 -14.41 -5.04 -13.02
CA PRO A 101 -14.57 -5.34 -11.60
C PRO A 101 -14.72 -4.05 -10.78
N THR A 102 -15.34 -4.16 -9.61
CA THR A 102 -15.34 -3.05 -8.65
C THR A 102 -13.97 -2.90 -8.00
N THR A 103 -13.67 -1.73 -7.43
CA THR A 103 -12.45 -1.53 -6.63
C THR A 103 -12.35 -2.52 -5.48
N ALA A 104 -13.44 -2.79 -4.75
CA ALA A 104 -13.45 -3.77 -3.67
C ALA A 104 -13.04 -5.18 -4.14
N GLN A 105 -13.63 -5.67 -5.23
CA GLN A 105 -13.31 -7.00 -5.78
C GLN A 105 -11.86 -7.08 -6.25
N PHE A 106 -11.40 -6.05 -6.95
CA PHE A 106 -10.04 -6.01 -7.46
C PHE A 106 -9.01 -5.93 -6.33
N TYR A 107 -9.30 -5.16 -5.27
CA TYR A 107 -8.41 -5.04 -4.12
C TYR A 107 -8.35 -6.31 -3.28
N GLU A 108 -9.49 -6.99 -3.10
CA GLU A 108 -9.54 -8.28 -2.41
C GLU A 108 -8.70 -9.34 -3.16
N GLU A 109 -8.78 -9.37 -4.49
CA GLU A 109 -7.97 -10.28 -5.31
C GLU A 109 -6.48 -9.93 -5.28
N LEU A 110 -6.14 -8.64 -5.35
CA LEU A 110 -4.75 -8.19 -5.51
C LEU A 110 -3.98 -8.08 -4.18
N TYR A 111 -4.61 -7.54 -3.15
CA TYR A 111 -3.98 -7.21 -1.86
C TYR A 111 -4.48 -8.11 -0.72
N GLY A 112 -5.51 -8.94 -0.95
CA GLY A 112 -6.20 -9.68 0.09
C GLY A 112 -7.11 -8.82 0.98
N LEU A 113 -7.32 -7.55 0.62
CA LEU A 113 -8.00 -6.56 1.45
C LEU A 113 -8.93 -5.69 0.61
N GLU A 114 -10.14 -5.42 1.12
CA GLU A 114 -11.04 -4.44 0.51
C GLU A 114 -10.52 -2.99 0.65
N TRP A 115 -9.73 -2.73 1.71
CA TRP A 115 -9.20 -1.41 2.02
C TRP A 115 -7.67 -1.50 2.16
N PRO A 116 -6.92 -1.26 1.07
CA PRO A 116 -5.49 -1.53 0.98
C PRO A 116 -4.63 -0.41 1.60
N PHE A 117 -4.91 -0.06 2.85
CA PHE A 117 -4.18 0.95 3.61
C PHE A 117 -4.15 0.61 5.11
N GLY A 118 -3.12 1.12 5.81
CA GLY A 118 -2.95 0.86 7.23
C GLY A 118 -3.80 1.79 8.10
N HIS A 119 -4.57 1.22 9.04
CA HIS A 119 -5.26 1.98 10.08
C HIS A 119 -4.43 2.03 11.37
N HIS A 120 -4.58 3.09 12.17
CA HIS A 120 -3.86 3.26 13.45
C HIS A 120 -2.34 3.00 13.36
N VAL A 121 -1.72 3.43 12.26
CA VAL A 121 -0.30 3.16 11.99
C VAL A 121 0.58 3.74 13.09
N ARG A 122 1.44 2.89 13.64
CA ARG A 122 2.49 3.24 14.59
C ARG A 122 3.79 2.65 14.09
N TRP A 123 4.86 3.40 14.22
CA TRP A 123 6.18 2.92 13.85
C TRP A 123 7.22 3.33 14.88
N GLU A 124 8.26 2.52 14.99
CA GLU A 124 9.39 2.75 15.87
C GLU A 124 10.67 2.36 15.12
N ARG A 125 11.60 3.29 15.00
CA ARG A 125 12.95 2.99 14.50
C ARG A 125 13.82 2.59 15.70
N ARG A 126 14.11 1.28 15.82
CA ARG A 126 14.91 0.75 16.94
C ARG A 126 16.39 1.08 16.80
N ASN A 127 16.89 1.05 15.57
CA ASN A 127 18.27 1.41 15.23
C ASN A 127 18.35 1.81 13.74
N VAL A 128 19.55 2.03 13.22
CA VAL A 128 19.74 2.48 11.83
C VAL A 128 19.17 1.48 10.81
N SER A 129 19.20 0.18 11.11
CA SER A 129 18.82 -0.90 10.20
C SER A 129 17.50 -1.61 10.59
N SER A 130 16.71 -1.06 11.52
CA SER A 130 15.51 -1.74 12.01
C SER A 130 14.36 -0.77 12.23
N LEU A 131 13.25 -1.07 11.54
CA LEU A 131 11.96 -0.39 11.66
C LEU A 131 10.92 -1.42 12.10
N THR A 132 10.19 -1.11 13.17
CA THR A 132 8.97 -1.86 13.54
C THR A 132 7.78 -1.03 13.11
N VAL A 133 6.90 -1.59 12.29
CA VAL A 133 5.63 -0.97 11.89
C VAL A 133 4.49 -1.83 12.44
N ARG A 134 3.45 -1.17 12.94
CA ARG A 134 2.20 -1.78 13.40
C ARG A 134 1.04 -1.00 12.82
N PHE A 135 0.06 -1.70 12.29
CA PHE A 135 -1.17 -1.11 11.79
C PHE A 135 -2.28 -2.14 11.90
N ASP A 136 -3.52 -1.66 11.89
CA ASP A 136 -4.72 -2.48 11.81
C ASP A 136 -5.16 -2.57 10.35
N SER A 137 -5.58 -3.74 9.91
CA SER A 137 -6.27 -3.98 8.63
C SER A 137 -7.65 -4.57 8.90
N PRO A 138 -8.66 -4.33 8.04
CA PRO A 138 -9.98 -4.93 8.21
C PRO A 138 -9.94 -6.44 7.96
N TRP A 139 -10.49 -7.22 8.90
CA TRP A 139 -10.84 -8.64 8.79
C TRP A 139 -9.70 -9.66 8.63
N ALA A 140 -8.67 -9.33 7.85
CA ALA A 140 -7.57 -10.20 7.48
C ALA A 140 -6.25 -9.41 7.40
N PRO A 141 -5.07 -10.08 7.49
CA PRO A 141 -3.80 -9.46 7.13
C PRO A 141 -3.72 -9.22 5.61
N PRO A 142 -2.81 -8.35 5.15
CA PRO A 142 -2.49 -8.24 3.73
C PRO A 142 -2.01 -9.57 3.14
N SER A 143 -2.24 -9.78 1.84
CA SER A 143 -1.84 -11.01 1.14
C SER A 143 -0.33 -11.27 1.20
N ALA A 144 0.05 -12.54 1.10
CA ALA A 144 1.45 -12.95 1.11
C ALA A 144 2.21 -12.34 -0.09
N GLU A 145 1.55 -12.27 -1.25
CA GLU A 145 2.07 -11.63 -2.46
C GLU A 145 2.41 -10.16 -2.21
N LEU A 146 1.52 -9.41 -1.55
CA LEU A 146 1.75 -8.00 -1.25
C LEU A 146 2.91 -7.81 -0.27
N ILE A 147 3.02 -8.63 0.77
CA ILE A 147 4.13 -8.52 1.73
C ILE A 147 5.47 -8.93 1.08
N GLY A 148 5.45 -9.93 0.20
CA GLY A 148 6.58 -10.27 -0.65
C GLY A 148 7.03 -9.08 -1.50
N GLU A 149 6.12 -8.50 -2.29
CA GLU A 149 6.41 -7.31 -3.11
C GLU A 149 6.90 -6.12 -2.27
N LEU A 150 6.32 -5.91 -1.08
CA LEU A 150 6.78 -4.88 -0.14
C LEU A 150 8.26 -5.09 0.25
N SER A 151 8.65 -6.33 0.53
CA SER A 151 10.04 -6.69 0.88
C SER A 151 11.00 -6.48 -0.30
N ALA A 152 10.55 -6.75 -1.54
CA ALA A 152 11.32 -6.51 -2.76
C ALA A 152 11.48 -5.00 -3.05
N VAL A 153 10.39 -4.24 -2.99
CA VAL A 153 10.38 -2.78 -3.29
C VAL A 153 11.32 -2.02 -2.37
N PHE A 154 11.38 -2.41 -1.10
CA PHE A 154 12.24 -1.78 -0.10
C PHE A 154 13.58 -2.48 0.15
N ASP A 155 13.89 -3.52 -0.62
CA ASP A 155 15.14 -4.28 -0.53
C ASP A 155 15.46 -4.69 0.91
N CYS A 156 14.50 -5.35 1.57
CA CYS A 156 14.58 -5.66 2.99
C CYS A 156 13.99 -7.02 3.38
N GLU A 157 14.32 -7.47 4.59
CA GLU A 157 13.65 -8.58 5.27
C GLU A 157 12.42 -8.03 6.02
N ILE A 158 11.25 -8.64 5.79
CA ILE A 158 10.01 -8.37 6.51
C ILE A 158 9.63 -9.58 7.35
N ARG A 159 9.61 -9.35 8.66
CA ARG A 159 9.12 -10.30 9.65
C ARG A 159 7.71 -9.90 10.05
N HIS A 160 6.72 -10.61 9.50
CA HIS A 160 5.32 -10.23 9.58
C HIS A 160 4.60 -11.08 10.62
N TRP A 161 4.13 -10.44 11.70
CA TRP A 161 3.21 -11.05 12.67
C TRP A 161 1.83 -10.43 12.52
N TYR A 162 0.80 -11.26 12.51
CA TYR A 162 -0.59 -10.83 12.47
C TYR A 162 -1.43 -11.59 13.47
N SER A 163 -2.46 -10.93 13.97
CA SER A 163 -3.48 -11.53 14.82
C SER A 163 -4.77 -10.73 14.77
N ASP A 164 -5.91 -11.38 14.78
CA ASP A 164 -7.21 -10.72 14.96
C ASP A 164 -7.57 -10.55 16.44
N ALA A 165 -8.63 -9.79 16.72
CA ALA A 165 -9.09 -9.53 18.08
C ALA A 165 -9.59 -10.79 18.80
N SER A 166 -10.11 -11.79 18.07
CA SER A 166 -10.58 -13.05 18.66
C SER A 166 -9.45 -14.05 18.91
N GLY A 167 -8.28 -13.83 18.30
CA GLY A 167 -7.14 -14.76 18.30
C GLY A 167 -7.36 -16.03 17.46
N SER A 168 -8.45 -16.08 16.69
CA SER A 168 -8.76 -17.18 15.78
C SER A 168 -7.88 -17.15 14.53
N LEU A 169 -7.53 -15.96 14.07
CA LEU A 169 -6.56 -15.73 13.01
C LEU A 169 -5.29 -15.18 13.65
N LYS A 170 -4.19 -15.94 13.57
CA LYS A 170 -2.86 -15.48 13.99
C LYS A 170 -1.78 -16.23 13.22
N GLY A 171 -0.67 -15.57 12.95
CA GLY A 171 0.42 -16.18 12.22
C GLY A 171 1.71 -15.39 12.23
N TYR A 172 2.70 -15.99 11.60
CA TYR A 172 4.00 -15.40 11.34
C TYR A 172 4.51 -15.88 9.99
N ASP A 173 4.95 -14.92 9.18
CA ASP A 173 5.58 -15.16 7.89
C ASP A 173 6.82 -14.26 7.77
N CYS A 174 7.83 -14.73 7.06
CA CYS A 174 9.08 -14.01 6.81
C CYS A 174 9.32 -13.90 5.31
N TYR A 175 9.59 -12.69 4.85
CA TYR A 175 9.86 -12.39 3.44
C TYR A 175 11.21 -11.69 3.33
N ASP A 176 12.00 -12.04 2.33
CA ASP A 176 13.30 -11.42 2.08
C ASP A 176 13.43 -11.12 0.59
N GLN A 177 13.52 -9.83 0.25
CA GLN A 177 13.72 -9.35 -1.12
C GLN A 177 12.74 -9.94 -2.16
N GLY A 178 11.47 -10.16 -1.77
CA GLY A 178 10.43 -10.72 -2.63
C GLY A 178 10.10 -12.19 -2.36
N GLU A 179 11.01 -12.92 -1.73
CA GLU A 179 10.85 -14.36 -1.52
C GLU A 179 10.22 -14.67 -0.18
N HIS A 180 9.27 -15.61 -0.15
CA HIS A 180 8.71 -16.14 1.08
C HIS A 180 9.67 -17.19 1.66
N VAL A 181 10.38 -16.87 2.74
CA VAL A 181 11.47 -17.69 3.28
C VAL A 181 11.06 -18.59 4.46
N ASP A 182 10.04 -18.23 5.23
CA ASP A 182 9.56 -19.04 6.37
C ASP A 182 8.11 -18.71 6.75
N SER A 183 7.34 -19.75 7.08
CA SER A 183 6.02 -19.65 7.75
C SER A 183 6.08 -20.45 9.04
N GLY A 184 5.89 -19.76 10.18
CA GLY A 184 6.09 -20.36 11.50
C GLY A 184 4.88 -20.22 12.43
N HIS A 185 4.74 -21.15 13.39
CA HIS A 185 3.81 -20.98 14.50
C HIS A 185 4.33 -19.94 15.52
N GLY A 186 4.33 -18.67 15.13
CA GLY A 186 4.35 -17.50 16.03
C GLY A 186 5.11 -17.66 17.34
N GLN A 187 6.36 -18.15 17.32
CA GLN A 187 7.20 -18.02 18.49
C GLN A 187 7.53 -16.54 18.62
N SER A 188 6.89 -15.89 19.60
CA SER A 188 7.18 -14.52 20.02
C SER A 188 8.70 -14.34 20.03
N GLY A 189 9.20 -13.38 19.26
CA GLY A 189 10.62 -13.16 19.01
C GLY A 189 11.50 -13.27 20.26
N ARG A 190 11.95 -14.50 20.54
CA ARG A 190 13.04 -14.80 21.44
C ARG A 190 14.07 -15.54 20.62
N GLU A 191 15.14 -14.79 20.35
CA GLU A 191 16.51 -15.29 20.48
C GLU A 191 16.72 -16.69 19.91
N ASN A 192 16.76 -16.85 18.59
CA ASN A 192 17.57 -17.91 18.01
C ASN A 192 17.84 -17.71 16.51
N ARG A 193 19.10 -17.29 16.27
CA ARG A 193 19.95 -17.57 15.09
C ARG A 193 19.97 -16.53 13.95
N PRO A 194 21.06 -16.55 13.18
CA PRO A 194 22.34 -15.94 13.49
C PRO A 194 22.43 -14.56 12.82
N ALA A 195 22.88 -13.54 13.55
CA ALA A 195 23.25 -12.28 12.91
C ALA A 195 24.35 -12.56 11.89
N LEU A 196 24.07 -12.30 10.61
CA LEU A 196 25.08 -12.30 9.56
C LEU A 196 25.98 -11.10 9.83
N TYR A 197 27.07 -11.31 10.55
CA TYR A 197 28.09 -10.28 10.73
C TYR A 197 28.75 -10.08 9.36
N LEU A 198 28.60 -8.89 8.79
CA LEU A 198 29.51 -8.44 7.74
C LEU A 198 30.91 -8.40 8.35
N VAL A 199 31.70 -9.44 8.07
CA VAL A 199 33.11 -9.46 8.40
C VAL A 199 33.78 -8.44 7.48
N THR A 200 34.02 -7.24 7.98
CA THR A 200 35.05 -6.39 7.41
C THR A 200 36.40 -7.06 7.67
N ASN A 201 37.19 -7.25 6.61
CA ASN A 201 38.47 -7.98 6.62
C ASN A 201 39.60 -7.28 7.42
N GLU A 202 39.30 -6.65 8.56
CA GLU A 202 40.29 -5.91 9.36
C GLU A 202 40.49 -6.45 10.79
N GLN A 203 39.90 -7.59 11.16
CA GLN A 203 40.13 -8.22 12.48
C GLN A 203 40.49 -9.71 12.43
N ALA A 204 41.18 -10.14 11.37
CA ALA A 204 41.82 -11.46 11.32
C ALA A 204 43.25 -11.40 11.87
N GLU A 205 43.51 -10.69 12.98
CA GLU A 205 44.87 -10.65 13.54
C GLU A 205 44.97 -10.26 15.02
N THR A 206 44.07 -10.72 15.90
CA THR A 206 44.41 -10.76 17.34
C THR A 206 43.50 -11.69 18.15
N ALA A 207 43.84 -12.98 18.18
CA ALA A 207 43.44 -13.86 19.29
C ALA A 207 44.48 -14.99 19.43
N LEU A 208 45.70 -14.61 19.81
CA LEU A 208 46.65 -15.55 20.39
C LEU A 208 46.10 -16.05 21.73
N ALA A 209 46.28 -17.36 21.94
CA ALA A 209 45.74 -18.18 23.01
C ALA A 209 45.93 -17.64 24.44
N LEU A 210 44.95 -17.91 25.31
CA LEU A 210 45.14 -18.01 26.75
C LEU A 210 44.64 -19.37 27.25
N PRO A 211 45.43 -20.11 28.06
CA PRO A 211 45.12 -21.48 28.46
C PRO A 211 44.12 -21.55 29.64
N ALA A 212 43.39 -22.66 29.67
CA ALA A 212 42.44 -23.02 30.72
C ALA A 212 43.11 -23.25 32.08
N ILE A 213 42.58 -22.64 33.14
CA ILE A 213 42.91 -22.97 34.53
C ILE A 213 41.74 -23.78 35.10
N ALA A 214 42.00 -25.06 35.38
CA ALA A 214 41.16 -25.89 36.23
C ALA A 214 41.55 -25.68 37.70
N VAL A 215 40.58 -25.50 38.60
CA VAL A 215 40.78 -25.71 40.03
C VAL A 215 39.60 -26.47 40.59
N GLY A 216 39.85 -27.73 40.95
CA GLY A 216 39.10 -28.43 41.97
C GLY A 216 39.92 -28.43 43.26
N GLN A 217 39.25 -28.26 44.40
CA GLN A 217 39.34 -29.08 45.61
C GLN A 217 38.03 -28.92 46.38
#